data_AF-A0A351KQ42-F1
#
_entry.id   AF-A0A351KQ42-F1
#
_cell.length_a   1.000
_cell.length_b   1.000
_cell.length_c   1.000
_cell.angle_alpha   90.00
_cell.angle_beta   90.00
_cell.angle_gamma   90.00
#
_symmetry.space_group_name_H-M   'P 1'
#
loop_
_entity.id
_entity.type
_entity.pdbx_description
1 polymer ?
#
loop_
_entity_poly.entity_id
_entity_poly.type
_entity_poly.pdbx_seq_one_letter_code
_entity_poly.pdbx_strand_id
1 'polypeptide(L)'
;MCNPCPWENATGSRGSRQRWQGPRAGPAGTVSEPRKPRLLLLGYGNPGRGDDALGPELISRLEQLAAEKQLPASLDITLLTDFQLQVEHALDLQHQDLVLFVDAHLTTSPPFCFERVRPDPVPSFSTHWVSPGTLLKVVQDLQGEAPPTYLLGIRGYQYELGEPLSAEAQAHLEDAIKRVLALLNQPDPGIWDALSATHSQPLEGLPA
;
A
#
# COMPACT_ATOMS: atom_id res chain seq x y z
N MET A 1 -32.97 -18.18 75.28
CA MET A 1 -33.06 -16.73 75.01
C MET A 1 -34.22 -16.51 74.06
N CYS A 2 -35.26 -15.84 74.58
CA CYS A 2 -36.51 -15.29 74.02
C CYS A 2 -37.22 -15.92 72.79
N ASN A 3 -38.24 -16.73 73.10
CA ASN A 3 -39.67 -16.75 72.70
C ASN A 3 -40.26 -16.07 71.42
N PRO A 4 -41.47 -16.50 70.96
CA PRO A 4 -41.85 -16.63 69.55
C PRO A 4 -43.12 -15.84 69.08
N CYS A 5 -43.44 -15.99 67.76
CA CYS A 5 -44.73 -15.82 67.02
C CYS A 5 -45.34 -14.39 66.86
N PRO A 6 -46.39 -14.19 66.01
CA PRO A 6 -46.68 -14.56 64.60
C PRO A 6 -47.18 -13.30 63.81
N TRP A 7 -48.17 -13.39 62.90
CA TRP A 7 -48.98 -12.30 62.25
C TRP A 7 -48.36 -11.61 61.00
N GLU A 8 -49.06 -11.14 59.97
CA GLU A 8 -50.37 -11.40 59.33
C GLU A 8 -50.42 -10.48 58.09
N ASN A 9 -51.34 -10.74 57.18
CA ASN A 9 -51.63 -9.92 56.00
C ASN A 9 -52.01 -8.48 56.37
N ALA A 10 -51.51 -7.49 55.62
CA ALA A 10 -52.12 -6.16 55.57
C ALA A 10 -52.04 -5.58 54.15
N THR A 11 -53.22 -5.49 53.54
CA THR A 11 -53.56 -4.68 52.38
C THR A 11 -53.18 -3.20 52.60
N GLY A 12 -52.57 -2.58 51.61
CA GLY A 12 -52.27 -1.15 51.64
C GLY A 12 -52.06 -0.59 50.23
N SER A 13 -53.16 -0.13 49.61
CA SER A 13 -53.09 0.78 48.47
C SER A 13 -52.35 2.06 48.87
N ARG A 14 -51.46 2.55 47.99
CA ARG A 14 -51.34 3.96 47.54
C ARG A 14 -49.93 4.24 47.05
N GLY A 15 -49.86 4.86 45.87
CA GLY A 15 -48.73 5.69 45.47
C GLY A 15 -47.91 5.16 44.31
N SER A 16 -48.50 5.02 43.12
CA SER A 16 -47.72 5.04 41.89
C SER A 16 -47.12 6.44 41.71
N ARG A 17 -45.94 6.68 42.29
CA ARG A 17 -45.07 7.77 41.81
C ARG A 17 -44.51 7.29 40.47
N GLN A 18 -45.07 7.80 39.38
CA GLN A 18 -44.50 7.61 38.06
C GLN A 18 -43.07 8.16 38.06
N ARG A 19 -42.09 7.25 37.96
CA ARG A 19 -40.70 7.60 37.68
C ARG A 19 -40.61 7.92 36.21
N TRP A 20 -40.43 9.20 35.88
CA TRP A 20 -40.17 9.64 34.53
C TRP A 20 -38.86 8.98 34.05
N GLN A 21 -38.96 8.03 33.12
CA GLN A 21 -37.80 7.50 32.40
C GLN A 21 -37.62 8.35 31.16
N GLY A 22 -36.73 9.35 31.26
CA GLY A 22 -36.25 10.06 30.08
C GLY A 22 -35.60 9.09 29.08
N PRO A 23 -35.48 9.48 27.81
CA PRO A 23 -34.92 8.60 26.78
C PRO A 23 -33.53 8.11 27.22
N ARG A 24 -33.35 6.79 27.26
CA ARG A 24 -32.03 6.18 27.41
C ARG A 24 -31.22 6.58 26.17
N ALA A 25 -30.29 7.51 26.34
CA ALA A 25 -29.20 7.65 25.40
C ALA A 25 -28.46 6.30 25.38
N GLY A 26 -28.63 5.54 24.29
CA GLY A 26 -27.75 4.41 24.00
C GLY A 26 -26.30 4.93 23.92
N PRO A 27 -25.30 4.07 24.14
CA PRO A 27 -23.91 4.48 24.01
C PRO A 27 -23.74 5.09 22.61
N ALA A 28 -23.29 6.35 22.58
CA ALA A 28 -22.92 7.01 21.34
C ALA A 28 -21.93 6.08 20.62
N GLY A 29 -22.32 5.59 19.44
CA GLY A 29 -21.42 4.83 18.59
C GLY A 29 -20.17 5.67 18.41
N THR A 30 -19.03 5.11 18.78
CA THR A 30 -17.73 5.70 18.49
C THR A 30 -17.65 5.82 16.97
N VAL A 31 -17.78 7.04 16.46
CA VAL A 31 -17.49 7.33 15.07
C VAL A 31 -15.99 7.12 14.93
N SER A 32 -15.59 5.94 14.44
CA SER A 32 -14.20 5.64 14.14
C SER A 32 -13.72 6.61 13.07
N GLU A 33 -12.62 7.33 13.31
CA GLU A 33 -12.02 8.19 12.29
C GLU A 33 -11.77 7.36 11.01
N PRO A 34 -11.95 7.95 9.81
CA PRO A 34 -11.70 7.25 8.57
C PRO A 34 -10.24 6.79 8.53
N ARG A 35 -10.02 5.49 8.34
CA ARG A 35 -8.68 4.90 8.22
C ARG A 35 -7.98 5.48 7.00
N LYS A 36 -6.70 5.87 7.15
CA LYS A 36 -5.85 6.28 6.03
C LYS A 36 -5.68 5.13 5.02
N PRO A 37 -5.75 5.38 3.71
CA PRO A 37 -5.41 4.37 2.71
C PRO A 37 -3.96 3.90 2.91
N ARG A 38 -3.77 2.58 2.87
CA ARG A 38 -2.49 1.89 3.06
C ARG A 38 -1.87 1.60 1.70
N LEU A 39 -0.66 2.11 1.52
CA LEU A 39 0.08 2.00 0.28
C LEU A 39 1.42 1.31 0.56
N LEU A 40 1.70 0.23 -0.14
CA LEU A 40 3.02 -0.40 -0.13
C LEU A 40 3.80 -0.01 -1.37
N LEU A 41 5.02 0.50 -1.19
CA LEU A 41 6.00 0.58 -2.25
C LEU A 41 7.14 -0.38 -1.93
N LEU A 42 7.41 -1.32 -2.84
CA LEU A 42 8.47 -2.29 -2.69
C LEU A 42 9.42 -2.18 -3.89
N GLY A 43 10.60 -1.65 -3.63
CA GLY A 43 11.68 -1.56 -4.62
C GLY A 43 12.60 -2.75 -4.49
N TYR A 44 12.88 -3.47 -5.56
CA TYR A 44 13.81 -4.59 -5.51
C TYR A 44 14.90 -4.49 -6.57
N GLY A 45 16.05 -5.08 -6.26
CA GLY A 45 17.27 -5.01 -7.06
C GLY A 45 18.53 -4.97 -6.19
N ASN A 46 19.70 -4.99 -6.80
CA ASN A 46 20.98 -5.04 -6.09
C ASN A 46 21.72 -3.68 -6.11
N PRO A 47 21.81 -2.97 -4.96
CA PRO A 47 22.55 -1.71 -4.86
C PRO A 47 24.03 -1.79 -5.25
N GLY A 48 24.61 -2.98 -5.18
CA GLY A 48 26.00 -3.23 -5.57
C GLY A 48 26.20 -3.53 -7.06
N ARG A 49 25.17 -3.43 -7.91
CA ARG A 49 25.23 -3.89 -9.30
C ARG A 49 24.72 -2.81 -10.29
N GLY A 50 25.38 -1.66 -10.34
CA GLY A 50 25.07 -0.61 -11.32
C GLY A 50 23.58 -0.22 -11.29
N ASP A 51 22.94 -0.22 -12.45
CA ASP A 51 21.55 0.18 -12.64
C ASP A 51 20.53 -0.80 -12.04
N ASP A 52 20.95 -1.97 -11.56
CA ASP A 52 20.11 -2.86 -10.74
C ASP A 52 19.70 -2.18 -9.41
N ALA A 53 20.42 -1.12 -9.01
CA ALA A 53 20.11 -0.33 -7.82
C ALA A 53 18.87 0.56 -7.96
N LEU A 54 18.31 0.73 -9.16
CA LEU A 54 17.24 1.71 -9.43
C LEU A 54 16.00 1.58 -8.52
N GLY A 55 15.56 0.34 -8.25
CA GLY A 55 14.45 0.07 -7.33
C GLY A 55 14.75 0.54 -5.90
N PRO A 56 15.78 -0.03 -5.25
CA PRO A 56 16.19 0.38 -3.90
C PRO A 56 16.52 1.88 -3.75
N GLU A 57 17.18 2.49 -4.74
CA GLU A 57 17.54 3.92 -4.70
C GLU A 57 16.30 4.82 -4.75
N LEU A 58 15.27 4.46 -5.53
CA LEU A 58 13.99 5.19 -5.50
C LEU A 58 13.36 5.12 -4.11
N ILE A 59 13.33 3.94 -3.49
CA ILE A 59 12.75 3.76 -2.15
C ILE A 59 13.54 4.57 -1.13
N SER A 60 14.87 4.51 -1.16
CA SER A 60 15.73 5.30 -0.27
C SER A 60 15.44 6.81 -0.40
N ARG A 61 15.21 7.29 -1.62
CA ARG A 61 14.82 8.69 -1.83
C ARG A 61 13.47 9.02 -1.19
N LEU A 62 12.48 8.13 -1.30
CA LEU A 62 11.18 8.32 -0.65
C LEU A 62 11.28 8.28 0.87
N GLU A 63 12.14 7.45 1.45
CA GLU A 63 12.39 7.42 2.89
C GLU A 63 12.95 8.76 3.39
N GLN A 64 13.89 9.36 2.65
CA GLN A 64 14.40 10.70 2.96
C GLN A 64 13.28 11.74 2.94
N LEU A 65 12.46 11.73 1.88
CA LEU A 65 11.32 12.65 1.75
C LEU A 65 10.28 12.42 2.86
N ALA A 66 10.08 11.18 3.30
CA ALA A 66 9.20 10.84 4.42
C ALA A 66 9.73 11.42 5.75
N ALA A 67 11.04 11.29 6.01
CA ALA A 67 11.70 11.87 7.17
C ALA A 67 11.60 13.41 7.20
N GLU A 68 11.62 14.03 6.02
CA GLU A 68 11.40 15.46 5.81
C GLU A 68 9.92 15.88 5.81
N LYS A 69 8.99 14.93 6.01
CA LYS A 69 7.53 15.13 6.00
C LYS A 69 6.99 15.69 4.68
N GLN A 70 7.61 15.32 3.57
CA GLN A 70 7.22 15.73 2.21
C GLN A 70 6.29 14.72 1.52
N LEU A 71 6.05 13.56 2.13
CA LEU A 71 5.04 12.62 1.64
C LEU A 71 3.63 12.97 2.17
N PRO A 72 2.56 12.64 1.43
CA PRO A 72 1.19 12.97 1.85
C PRO A 72 0.80 12.35 3.19
N ALA A 73 0.52 13.18 4.19
CA ALA A 73 0.13 12.73 5.53
C ALA A 73 -1.25 12.02 5.57
N SER A 74 -2.03 12.10 4.49
CA SER A 74 -3.31 11.39 4.32
C SER A 74 -3.14 9.91 4.03
N LEU A 75 -1.94 9.47 3.66
CA LEU A 75 -1.62 8.07 3.36
C LEU A 75 -0.88 7.41 4.54
N ASP A 76 -1.06 6.10 4.65
CA ASP A 76 -0.22 5.23 5.45
C ASP A 76 0.73 4.48 4.50
N ILE A 77 1.94 5.01 4.33
CA ILE A 77 2.90 4.55 3.32
C ILE A 77 3.91 3.60 3.99
N THR A 78 3.98 2.38 3.48
CA THR A 78 5.02 1.40 3.79
C THR A 78 6.03 1.37 2.66
N LEU A 79 7.31 1.55 3.00
CA LEU A 79 8.45 1.51 2.08
C LEU A 79 9.29 0.27 2.40
N LEU A 80 9.51 -0.59 1.42
CA LEU A 80 10.32 -1.81 1.56
C LEU A 80 11.33 -1.93 0.43
N THR A 81 12.46 -2.57 0.73
CA THR A 81 13.45 -2.97 -0.26
C THR A 81 13.91 -4.40 -0.06
N ASP A 82 14.18 -5.11 -1.16
CA ASP A 82 14.83 -6.43 -1.14
C ASP A 82 15.70 -6.64 -2.40
N PHE A 83 16.53 -7.67 -2.43
CA PHE A 83 17.29 -8.03 -3.62
C PHE A 83 16.41 -8.66 -4.71
N GLN A 84 15.41 -9.44 -4.32
CA GLN A 84 14.49 -10.14 -5.21
C GLN A 84 13.13 -10.31 -4.54
N LEU A 85 12.07 -10.43 -5.34
CA LEU A 85 10.77 -10.79 -4.81
C LEU A 85 10.76 -12.24 -4.30
N GLN A 86 10.29 -12.41 -3.07
CA GLN A 86 10.11 -13.71 -2.42
C GLN A 86 8.62 -13.96 -2.11
N VAL A 87 8.23 -15.23 -1.98
CA VAL A 87 6.83 -15.62 -1.71
C VAL A 87 6.29 -15.03 -0.41
N GLU A 88 7.17 -14.78 0.55
CA GLU A 88 6.89 -14.18 1.85
C GLU A 88 6.31 -12.77 1.72
N HIS A 89 6.67 -12.03 0.65
CA HIS A 89 6.09 -10.71 0.40
C HIS A 89 4.59 -10.75 0.11
N ALA A 90 4.01 -11.92 -0.18
CA ALA A 90 2.56 -12.04 -0.22
C ALA A 90 1.92 -11.56 1.09
N LEU A 91 2.60 -11.73 2.24
CA LEU A 91 2.13 -11.24 3.54
C LEU A 91 2.19 -9.71 3.64
N ASP A 92 3.21 -9.08 3.05
CA ASP A 92 3.34 -7.61 3.03
C ASP A 92 2.25 -6.95 2.17
N LEU A 93 1.80 -7.65 1.12
CA LEU A 93 0.71 -7.23 0.25
C LEU A 93 -0.68 -7.39 0.88
N GLN A 94 -0.82 -8.21 1.93
CA GLN A 94 -2.11 -8.39 2.60
C GLN A 94 -2.57 -7.07 3.22
N HIS A 95 -3.88 -6.82 3.10
CA HIS A 95 -4.53 -5.64 3.67
C HIS A 95 -4.01 -4.27 3.19
N GLN A 96 -3.24 -4.23 2.10
CA GLN A 96 -2.89 -2.99 1.40
C GLN A 96 -4.07 -2.56 0.54
N ASP A 97 -4.28 -1.24 0.41
CA ASP A 97 -5.29 -0.69 -0.49
C ASP A 97 -4.72 -0.50 -1.91
N LEU A 98 -3.40 -0.33 -2.02
CA LEU A 98 -2.69 -0.13 -3.28
C LEU A 98 -1.20 -0.55 -3.12
N VAL A 99 -0.61 -1.09 -4.18
CA VAL A 99 0.78 -1.58 -4.18
C VAL A 99 1.52 -1.06 -5.41
N LEU A 100 2.77 -0.64 -5.22
CA LEU A 100 3.69 -0.26 -6.29
C LEU A 100 5.01 -1.03 -6.15
N PHE A 101 5.28 -1.90 -7.11
CA PHE A 101 6.60 -2.48 -7.29
C PHE A 101 7.50 -1.55 -8.09
N VAL A 102 8.77 -1.49 -7.74
CA VAL A 102 9.78 -0.68 -8.46
C VAL A 102 11.01 -1.55 -8.72
N ASP A 103 11.47 -1.56 -9.96
CA ASP A 103 12.57 -2.42 -10.41
C ASP A 103 13.36 -1.75 -11.54
N ALA A 104 14.60 -2.18 -11.74
CA ALA A 104 15.36 -1.88 -12.93
C ALA A 104 14.81 -2.69 -14.12
N HIS A 105 14.69 -2.05 -15.28
CA HIS A 105 14.11 -2.67 -16.47
C HIS A 105 15.05 -2.57 -17.66
N LEU A 106 15.42 -3.73 -18.22
CA LEU A 106 16.44 -3.85 -19.27
C LEU A 106 16.01 -3.36 -20.65
N THR A 107 14.74 -3.53 -21.01
CA THR A 107 14.28 -3.34 -22.40
C THR A 107 13.18 -2.30 -22.58
N THR A 108 12.72 -1.65 -21.52
CA THR A 108 11.65 -0.65 -21.60
C THR A 108 12.12 0.60 -22.34
N SER A 109 11.17 1.37 -22.86
CA SER A 109 11.48 2.69 -23.43
C SER A 109 11.85 3.65 -22.29
N PRO A 110 12.91 4.45 -22.43
CA PRO A 110 13.24 5.50 -21.48
C PRO A 110 12.07 6.48 -21.25
N PRO A 111 11.94 7.07 -20.05
CA PRO A 111 12.77 6.83 -18.86
C PRO A 111 12.31 5.62 -18.03
N PHE A 112 11.04 5.23 -18.13
CA PHE A 112 10.44 4.11 -17.40
C PHE A 112 9.15 3.63 -18.09
N CYS A 113 8.70 2.41 -17.78
CA CYS A 113 7.31 1.99 -18.00
C CYS A 113 6.52 2.00 -16.68
N PHE A 114 5.21 2.14 -16.79
CA PHE A 114 4.29 2.05 -15.67
C PHE A 114 3.10 1.18 -16.05
N GLU A 115 2.97 0.03 -15.41
CA GLU A 115 2.10 -1.05 -15.87
C GLU A 115 1.21 -1.59 -14.75
N ARG A 116 -0.03 -1.97 -15.10
CA ARG A 116 -0.92 -2.68 -14.18
C ARG A 116 -0.54 -4.16 -14.11
N VAL A 117 -0.18 -4.63 -12.92
CA VAL A 117 0.12 -6.05 -12.68
C VAL A 117 -1.18 -6.81 -12.43
N ARG A 118 -1.37 -7.95 -13.08
CA ARG A 118 -2.50 -8.87 -12.84
C ARG A 118 -2.01 -10.16 -12.20
N PRO A 119 -2.83 -10.84 -11.37
CA PRO A 119 -2.48 -12.16 -10.87
C PRO A 119 -2.22 -13.13 -12.02
N ASP A 120 -1.15 -13.91 -11.92
CA ASP A 120 -0.86 -14.95 -12.90
C ASP A 120 -1.96 -16.04 -12.85
N PRO A 121 -2.46 -16.54 -14.00
CA PRO A 121 -3.46 -17.61 -14.02
C PRO A 121 -2.97 -18.89 -13.34
N VAL A 122 -1.67 -19.17 -13.50
CA VAL A 122 -0.96 -20.29 -12.87
C VAL A 122 0.30 -19.72 -12.23
N PRO A 123 0.47 -19.84 -10.90
CA PRO A 123 1.66 -19.34 -10.25
C PRO A 123 2.87 -20.15 -10.73
N SER A 124 3.88 -19.46 -11.25
CA SER A 124 5.10 -20.09 -11.73
C SER A 124 6.24 -19.76 -10.78
N PHE A 125 6.50 -20.66 -9.84
CA PHE A 125 7.66 -20.57 -8.98
C PHE A 125 8.85 -21.20 -9.69
N SER A 126 9.90 -20.42 -9.89
CA SER A 126 11.24 -20.98 -10.09
C SER A 126 12.00 -20.87 -8.78
N THR A 127 13.05 -21.66 -8.60
CA THR A 127 13.91 -21.59 -7.39
C THR A 127 14.57 -20.22 -7.19
N HIS A 128 14.56 -19.34 -8.20
CA HIS A 128 15.32 -18.09 -8.20
C HIS A 128 14.51 -16.85 -8.61
N TRP A 129 13.20 -16.98 -8.86
CA TRP A 129 12.39 -15.87 -9.33
C TRP A 129 10.92 -16.09 -9.01
N VAL A 130 10.32 -15.07 -8.39
CA VAL A 130 8.88 -14.92 -8.19
C VAL A 130 8.46 -13.66 -8.92
N SER A 131 7.50 -13.79 -9.84
CA SER A 131 6.96 -12.63 -10.55
C SER A 131 6.03 -11.82 -9.63
N PRO A 132 5.87 -10.51 -9.87
CA PRO A 132 4.80 -9.73 -9.24
C PRO A 132 3.41 -10.38 -9.39
N GLY A 133 3.10 -10.94 -10.58
CA GLY A 133 1.83 -11.62 -10.85
C GLY A 133 1.64 -12.91 -10.03
N THR A 134 2.73 -13.65 -9.79
CA THR A 134 2.74 -14.85 -8.95
C THR A 134 2.52 -14.49 -7.49
N LEU A 135 3.10 -13.40 -6.99
CA LEU A 135 2.78 -12.89 -5.64
C LEU A 135 1.30 -12.54 -5.51
N LEU A 136 0.74 -11.81 -6.47
CA LEU A 136 -0.68 -11.47 -6.45
C LEU A 136 -1.58 -12.72 -6.48
N LYS A 137 -1.17 -13.75 -7.20
CA LYS A 137 -1.88 -15.03 -7.19
C LYS A 137 -1.87 -15.68 -5.80
N VAL A 138 -0.73 -15.68 -5.11
CA VAL A 138 -0.63 -16.17 -3.73
C VAL A 138 -1.49 -15.35 -2.78
N VAL A 139 -1.46 -14.02 -2.87
CA VAL A 139 -2.32 -13.13 -2.06
C VAL A 139 -3.80 -13.47 -2.30
N GLN A 140 -4.19 -13.64 -3.57
CA GLN A 140 -5.56 -14.01 -3.93
C GLN A 140 -5.97 -15.36 -3.31
N ASP A 141 -5.08 -16.34 -3.29
CA ASP A 141 -5.34 -17.65 -2.69
C ASP A 141 -5.43 -17.60 -1.16
N LEU A 142 -4.74 -16.65 -0.51
CA LEU A 142 -4.72 -16.49 0.95
C LEU A 142 -5.91 -15.68 1.50
N GLN A 143 -6.31 -14.59 0.83
CA GLN A 143 -7.33 -13.65 1.33
C GLN A 143 -8.50 -13.38 0.36
N GLY A 144 -8.53 -14.03 -0.81
CA GLY A 144 -9.61 -13.96 -1.79
C GLY A 144 -9.40 -12.93 -2.90
N GLU A 145 -9.01 -11.70 -2.55
CA GLU A 145 -8.74 -10.63 -3.52
C GLU A 145 -7.33 -10.05 -3.32
N ALA A 146 -6.62 -9.81 -4.42
CA ALA A 146 -5.32 -9.15 -4.42
C ALA A 146 -5.50 -7.64 -4.60
N PRO A 147 -4.68 -6.81 -3.92
CA PRO A 147 -4.81 -5.36 -4.03
C PRO A 147 -4.50 -4.87 -5.45
N PRO A 148 -5.05 -3.72 -5.87
CA PRO A 148 -4.54 -3.01 -7.03
C PRO A 148 -3.03 -2.82 -6.92
N THR A 149 -2.32 -3.27 -7.95
CA THR A 149 -0.86 -3.43 -7.94
C THR A 149 -0.29 -3.03 -9.29
N TYR A 150 0.79 -2.27 -9.24
CA TYR A 150 1.44 -1.68 -10.40
C TYR A 150 2.93 -1.93 -10.35
N LEU A 151 3.58 -1.92 -11.51
CA LEU A 151 5.02 -2.00 -11.65
C LEU A 151 5.52 -0.73 -12.32
N LEU A 152 6.50 -0.07 -11.69
CA LEU A 152 7.30 0.99 -12.29
C LEU A 152 8.67 0.41 -12.64
N GLY A 153 8.87 0.07 -13.92
CA GLY A 153 10.15 -0.43 -14.42
C GLY A 153 11.01 0.72 -14.94
N ILE A 154 12.12 1.03 -14.27
CA ILE A 154 12.99 2.15 -14.63
C ILE A 154 14.07 1.68 -15.60
N ARG A 155 14.27 2.38 -16.72
CA ARG A 155 15.21 1.93 -17.75
C ARG A 155 16.66 1.98 -17.24
N GLY A 156 17.32 0.82 -17.19
CA GLY A 156 18.76 0.68 -16.93
C GLY A 156 19.57 0.25 -18.16
N TYR A 157 20.89 0.31 -18.03
CA TYR A 157 21.86 0.05 -19.11
C TYR A 157 23.07 -0.77 -18.66
N GLN A 158 23.59 -0.56 -17.45
CA GLN A 158 24.77 -1.25 -16.91
C GLN A 158 24.44 -2.00 -15.62
N TYR A 159 24.93 -3.22 -15.47
CA TYR A 159 24.55 -4.17 -14.40
C TYR A 159 25.77 -4.93 -13.86
N GLU A 160 26.92 -4.28 -13.88
CA GLU A 160 28.20 -4.79 -13.43
C GLU A 160 28.36 -4.60 -11.91
N LEU A 161 29.03 -5.56 -11.26
CA LEU A 161 29.24 -5.52 -9.81
C LEU A 161 30.23 -4.42 -9.42
N GLY A 162 29.85 -3.58 -8.46
CA GLY A 162 30.67 -2.50 -7.92
C GLY A 162 30.62 -1.21 -8.72
N GLU A 163 29.87 -1.17 -9.82
CA GLU A 163 29.65 0.05 -10.58
C GLU A 163 28.54 0.91 -9.96
N PRO A 164 28.65 2.24 -10.03
CA PRO A 164 27.55 3.14 -9.67
C PRO A 164 26.45 3.12 -10.74
N LEU A 165 25.32 3.78 -10.46
CA LEU A 165 24.31 4.09 -11.47
C LEU A 165 24.94 4.83 -12.67
N SER A 166 24.51 4.48 -13.87
CA SER A 166 24.85 5.22 -15.08
C SER A 166 24.24 6.62 -15.05
N ALA A 167 24.82 7.56 -15.80
CA ALA A 167 24.31 8.93 -15.85
C ALA A 167 22.86 8.97 -16.39
N GLU A 168 22.55 8.14 -17.38
CA GLU A 168 21.23 7.98 -17.95
C GLU A 168 20.25 7.36 -16.94
N ALA A 169 20.66 6.30 -16.23
CA ALA A 169 19.82 5.69 -15.20
C ALA A 169 19.54 6.67 -14.04
N GLN A 170 20.51 7.50 -13.65
CA GLN A 170 20.28 8.55 -12.67
C GLN A 170 19.22 9.55 -13.14
N ALA A 171 19.27 9.98 -14.41
CA ALA A 171 18.25 10.88 -14.96
C ALA A 171 16.85 10.21 -14.98
N HIS A 172 16.79 8.93 -15.35
CA HIS A 172 15.53 8.17 -15.33
C HIS A 172 14.98 7.98 -13.92
N LEU A 173 15.86 7.76 -12.94
CA LEU A 173 15.50 7.67 -11.53
C LEU A 173 14.83 8.96 -11.05
N GLU A 174 15.40 10.13 -11.38
CA GLU A 174 14.78 11.42 -11.03
C GLU A 174 13.39 11.60 -11.66
N ASP A 175 13.21 11.19 -12.92
CA ASP A 175 11.90 11.25 -13.57
C ASP A 175 10.91 10.24 -12.97
N ALA A 176 11.38 9.06 -12.59
CA ALA A 176 10.59 8.05 -11.88
C ALA A 176 10.16 8.54 -10.50
N ILE A 177 11.05 9.21 -9.74
CA ILE A 177 10.71 9.82 -8.44
C ILE A 177 9.61 10.87 -8.62
N LYS A 178 9.74 11.78 -9.59
CA LYS A 178 8.68 12.77 -9.88
C LYS A 178 7.35 12.10 -10.20
N ARG A 179 7.38 11.02 -11.00
CA ARG A 179 6.19 10.23 -11.33
C ARG A 179 5.56 9.63 -10.08
N VAL A 180 6.34 9.00 -9.21
CA VAL A 180 5.84 8.42 -7.96
C VAL A 180 5.24 9.50 -7.07
N LEU A 181 5.90 10.65 -6.89
CA LEU A 181 5.34 11.75 -6.09
C LEU A 181 4.00 12.26 -6.65
N ALA A 182 3.85 12.35 -7.97
CA ALA A 182 2.57 12.69 -8.59
C ALA A 182 1.49 11.63 -8.30
N LEU A 183 1.85 10.34 -8.39
CA LEU A 183 0.95 9.22 -8.07
C LEU A 183 0.54 9.22 -6.59
N LEU A 184 1.45 9.51 -5.66
CA LEU A 184 1.16 9.59 -4.23
C LEU A 184 0.17 10.72 -3.89
N ASN A 185 0.16 11.80 -4.67
CA ASN A 185 -0.83 12.88 -4.51
C ASN A 185 -2.22 12.50 -5.03
N GLN A 186 -2.33 11.44 -5.84
CA GLN A 186 -3.59 10.92 -6.39
C GLN A 186 -3.62 9.39 -6.28
N PRO A 187 -3.69 8.82 -5.06
CA PRO A 187 -3.57 7.39 -4.80
C PRO A 187 -4.89 6.66 -5.10
N ASP A 188 -5.38 6.82 -6.34
CA ASP A 188 -6.63 6.28 -6.83
C ASP A 188 -6.34 5.20 -7.90
N PRO A 189 -6.81 3.95 -7.70
CA PRO A 189 -6.59 2.89 -8.66
C PRO A 189 -7.13 3.18 -10.07
N GLY A 190 -8.25 3.89 -10.21
CA GLY A 190 -8.82 4.22 -11.51
C GLY A 190 -7.95 5.22 -12.29
N ILE A 191 -7.35 6.19 -11.59
CA ILE A 191 -6.37 7.11 -12.18
C ILE A 191 -5.10 6.36 -12.59
N TRP A 192 -4.59 5.48 -11.73
CA TRP A 192 -3.38 4.71 -12.02
C TRP A 192 -3.61 3.71 -13.17
N ASP A 193 -4.79 3.09 -13.26
CA ASP A 193 -5.17 2.25 -14.39
C ASP A 193 -5.12 3.04 -15.71
N ALA A 194 -5.70 4.25 -15.75
CA ALA A 194 -5.66 5.12 -16.93
C ALA A 194 -4.23 5.54 -17.34
N LEU A 195 -3.38 5.85 -16.35
CA LEU A 195 -1.97 6.19 -16.58
C LEU A 195 -1.16 4.98 -17.06
N SER A 196 -1.50 3.78 -16.60
CA SER A 196 -0.83 2.54 -17.02
C SER A 196 -1.23 2.08 -18.43
N ALA A 197 -2.44 2.45 -18.88
CA ALA A 197 -2.89 2.17 -20.25
C ALA A 197 -2.23 3.09 -21.29
N THR A 198 -1.74 4.26 -20.87
CA THR A 198 -1.13 5.26 -21.76
C THR A 198 0.35 4.94 -21.95
N HIS A 199 0.67 3.80 -22.54
CA HIS A 199 2.01 3.58 -23.09
C HIS A 199 2.16 4.44 -24.35
N SER A 200 3.13 5.36 -24.34
CA SER A 200 3.49 6.29 -25.42
C SER A 200 2.72 7.61 -25.40
N GLN A 201 3.18 8.60 -24.62
CA GLN A 201 3.53 9.95 -25.11
C GLN A 201 4.34 10.71 -24.03
N PRO A 202 5.32 11.55 -24.41
CA PRO A 202 5.97 12.46 -23.48
C PRO A 202 4.93 13.41 -22.86
N LEU A 203 5.03 13.68 -21.57
CA LEU A 203 4.22 14.70 -20.89
C LEU A 203 4.67 16.10 -21.35
N GLU A 204 4.22 16.54 -22.51
CA GLU A 204 4.12 17.96 -22.85
C GLU A 204 2.67 18.42 -22.68
N GLY A 205 2.44 19.38 -21.78
CA GLY A 205 1.19 20.15 -21.73
C GLY A 205 0.49 20.16 -20.38
N LEU A 206 0.90 21.09 -19.51
CA LEU A 206 -0.02 21.75 -18.57
C LEU A 206 -0.28 23.16 -19.11
N PRO A 207 -1.53 23.66 -19.10
CA PRO A 207 -1.89 24.92 -19.76
C PRO A 207 -1.29 26.15 -19.07
N ALA A 208 -1.14 27.19 -19.90
CA ALA A 208 -0.42 28.45 -19.71
C ALA A 208 -0.71 29.24 -18.42
#